data_AF-A0A1H9LRX8-F1
#
_entry.id   AF-A0A1H9LRX8-F1
#
_cell.length_a   1.000
_cell.length_b   1.000
_cell.length_c   1.000
_cell.angle_alpha   90.00
_cell.angle_beta   90.00
_cell.angle_gamma   90.00
#
_symmetry.space_group_name_H-M   'P 1'
#
loop_
_entity.id
_entity.type
_entity.pdbx_description
1 polymer ?
#
loop_
_entity_poly.entity_id
_entity_poly.type
_entity_poly.pdbx_seq_one_letter_code
_entity_poly.pdbx_strand_id
1 'polypeptide(L)'
;MKRKIAPALLALSCAAALTACSGNEDKFVAELKAAGFSNPGAPSTEKEKKSKKIGKRTVKSSEKIIEVVVRVKGCDLEMAKVSGQSGYWLDELHVNGQEPDWPGYPENLKRDQVVKLLADNSSKPTGFTACYKPNEA
;
A
#
# COMPACT_ATOMS: atom_id res chain seq x y z
N MET A 1 -17.87 -30.34 -54.38
CA MET A 1 -17.11 -30.50 -53.12
C MET A 1 -17.93 -29.89 -51.98
N LYS A 2 -18.49 -30.71 -51.08
CA LYS A 2 -19.35 -30.25 -49.98
C LYS A 2 -18.51 -30.18 -48.69
N ARG A 3 -18.21 -28.97 -48.20
CA ARG A 3 -17.47 -28.74 -46.95
C ARG A 3 -18.43 -28.94 -45.78
N LYS A 4 -18.17 -29.95 -44.95
CA LYS A 4 -18.85 -30.19 -43.67
C LYS A 4 -18.27 -29.19 -42.66
N ILE A 5 -19.09 -28.28 -42.15
CA ILE A 5 -18.72 -27.38 -41.05
C ILE A 5 -19.31 -28.02 -39.79
N ALA A 6 -18.42 -28.48 -38.90
CA ALA A 6 -18.81 -29.07 -37.63
C ALA A 6 -19.39 -28.00 -36.69
N PRO A 7 -20.44 -28.30 -35.90
CA PRO A 7 -20.95 -27.37 -34.92
C PRO A 7 -20.06 -27.44 -33.66
N ALA A 8 -19.25 -26.42 -33.44
CA ALA A 8 -18.58 -26.21 -32.14
C ALA A 8 -19.61 -25.63 -31.17
N LEU A 9 -20.40 -26.52 -30.57
CA LEU A 9 -21.32 -26.21 -29.49
C LEU A 9 -20.61 -26.46 -28.15
N LEU A 10 -20.83 -25.53 -27.21
CA LEU A 10 -20.58 -25.65 -25.77
C LEU A 10 -19.12 -25.66 -25.29
N ALA A 11 -18.61 -24.47 -24.94
CA ALA A 11 -18.01 -24.19 -23.63
C ALA A 11 -17.58 -22.72 -23.55
N LEU A 12 -18.52 -21.78 -23.50
CA LEU A 12 -18.27 -20.58 -22.69
C LEU A 12 -18.49 -21.01 -21.24
N SER A 13 -17.49 -21.72 -20.73
CA SER A 13 -17.33 -21.98 -19.31
C SER A 13 -17.36 -20.64 -18.58
N CYS A 14 -18.08 -20.62 -17.46
CA CYS A 14 -18.06 -19.55 -16.47
C CYS A 14 -16.62 -19.20 -16.09
N ALA A 15 -15.99 -18.26 -16.79
CA ALA A 15 -14.78 -17.58 -16.35
C ALA A 15 -15.12 -16.32 -15.53
N ALA A 16 -16.29 -16.30 -14.90
CA ALA A 16 -16.73 -15.26 -13.98
C ALA A 16 -17.04 -15.90 -12.62
N ALA A 17 -16.00 -16.14 -11.80
CA ALA A 17 -16.08 -16.25 -10.33
C ALA A 17 -14.76 -16.69 -9.65
N LEU A 18 -13.59 -16.41 -10.23
CA LEU A 18 -12.31 -16.50 -9.51
C LEU A 18 -11.65 -15.12 -9.43
N THR A 19 -12.42 -14.07 -9.15
CA THR A 19 -11.88 -13.01 -8.30
C THR A 19 -11.70 -13.65 -6.94
N ALA A 20 -10.53 -14.25 -6.73
CA ALA A 20 -10.07 -14.69 -5.43
C ALA A 20 -10.50 -13.64 -4.40
N CYS A 21 -11.08 -14.09 -3.29
CA CYS A 21 -11.22 -13.28 -2.09
C CYS A 21 -9.80 -12.95 -1.59
N SER A 22 -9.08 -12.11 -2.32
CA SER A 22 -7.80 -11.54 -1.90
C SER A 22 -8.07 -10.85 -0.57
N GLY A 23 -7.28 -11.21 0.44
CA GLY A 23 -7.34 -10.55 1.72
C GLY A 23 -7.10 -9.05 1.55
N ASN A 24 -7.55 -8.24 2.50
CA ASN A 24 -7.27 -6.79 2.46
C ASN A 24 -5.75 -6.50 2.40
N GLU A 25 -4.94 -7.42 2.89
CA GLU A 25 -3.47 -7.45 2.80
C GLU A 25 -2.98 -7.58 1.34
N ASP A 26 -3.42 -8.60 0.60
CA ASP A 26 -3.06 -8.78 -0.81
C ASP A 26 -3.52 -7.61 -1.68
N LYS A 27 -4.73 -7.09 -1.40
CA LYS A 27 -5.26 -5.91 -2.09
C LYS A 27 -4.39 -4.69 -1.84
N PHE A 28 -3.85 -4.54 -0.63
CA PHE A 28 -2.96 -3.42 -0.33
C PHE A 28 -1.63 -3.53 -1.08
N VAL A 29 -1.01 -4.71 -1.09
CA VAL A 29 0.20 -4.97 -1.87
C VAL A 29 -0.04 -4.68 -3.36
N ALA A 30 -1.20 -5.08 -3.89
CA ALA A 30 -1.58 -4.77 -5.27
C ALA A 30 -1.78 -3.27 -5.51
N GLU A 31 -2.39 -2.54 -4.57
CA GLU A 31 -2.56 -1.09 -4.61
C GLU A 31 -1.21 -0.36 -4.65
N LEU A 32 -0.22 -0.82 -3.87
CA LEU A 32 1.14 -0.27 -3.87
C LEU A 32 1.85 -0.53 -5.20
N LYS A 33 1.75 -1.75 -5.75
CA LYS A 33 2.29 -2.06 -7.09
C LYS A 33 1.67 -1.19 -8.17
N ALA A 34 0.34 -1.00 -8.12
CA ALA A 34 -0.39 -0.14 -9.05
C ALA A 34 -0.01 1.35 -8.89
N ALA A 35 0.48 1.76 -7.72
CA ALA A 35 1.03 3.09 -7.48
C ALA A 35 2.48 3.26 -7.97
N GLY A 36 3.11 2.22 -8.51
CA GLY A 36 4.46 2.26 -9.08
C GLY A 36 5.56 1.74 -8.14
N PHE A 37 5.21 1.21 -6.97
CA PHE A 37 6.19 0.59 -6.07
C PHE A 37 6.57 -0.81 -6.58
N SER A 38 7.85 -1.01 -6.88
CA SER A 38 8.36 -2.25 -7.48
C SER A 38 8.48 -3.42 -6.49
N ASN A 39 8.86 -3.12 -5.23
CA ASN A 39 9.23 -4.13 -4.24
C ASN A 39 8.50 -3.97 -2.88
N PRO A 40 7.15 -4.03 -2.84
CA PRO A 40 6.45 -4.15 -1.58
C PRO A 40 6.78 -5.51 -0.91
N GLY A 41 7.10 -5.46 0.38
CA GLY A 41 7.34 -6.63 1.21
C GLY A 41 6.07 -7.39 1.56
N ALA A 42 6.21 -8.33 2.49
CA ALA A 42 5.07 -9.02 3.06
C ALA A 42 4.27 -8.05 3.96
N PRO A 43 2.92 -8.06 3.89
CA PRO A 43 2.10 -7.24 4.76
C PRO A 43 2.15 -7.75 6.21
N SER A 44 2.23 -6.83 7.17
CA SER A 44 1.96 -7.04 8.59
C SER A 44 0.61 -6.44 8.95
N THR A 45 0.08 -6.82 10.11
CA THR A 45 -1.17 -6.22 10.59
C THR A 45 -1.15 -5.96 12.07
N GLU A 46 -1.50 -4.73 12.42
CA GLU A 46 -1.71 -4.30 13.78
C GLU A 46 -3.18 -4.09 14.10
N LYS A 47 -3.53 -4.22 15.38
CA LYS A 47 -4.89 -3.99 15.88
C LYS A 47 -4.86 -2.83 16.87
N GLU A 48 -5.32 -1.68 16.41
CA GLU A 48 -5.45 -0.50 17.27
C GLU A 48 -6.82 -0.51 17.95
N LYS A 49 -6.83 -0.48 19.29
CA LYS A 49 -8.07 -0.40 20.07
C LYS A 49 -8.34 1.05 20.44
N LYS A 50 -9.45 1.60 19.96
CA LYS A 50 -9.90 2.95 20.29
C LYS A 50 -11.08 2.91 21.24
N SER A 51 -11.15 3.87 22.14
CA SER A 51 -12.35 4.08 22.95
C SER A 51 -12.68 5.56 23.02
N LYS A 52 -13.95 5.89 22.78
CA LYS A 52 -14.44 7.26 22.80
C LYS A 52 -15.62 7.36 23.74
N LYS A 53 -15.57 8.35 24.64
CA LYS A 53 -16.69 8.66 25.53
C LYS A 53 -17.62 9.65 24.84
N ILE A 54 -18.90 9.30 24.74
CA ILE A 54 -19.97 10.13 24.17
C ILE A 54 -21.04 10.29 25.25
N GLY A 55 -21.04 11.45 25.92
CA GLY A 55 -21.86 11.69 27.11
C GLY A 55 -21.54 10.68 28.22
N LYS A 56 -22.54 9.92 28.68
CA LYS A 56 -22.38 8.85 29.68
C LYS A 56 -21.99 7.49 29.08
N ARG A 57 -21.98 7.34 27.76
CA ARG A 57 -21.67 6.07 27.07
C ARG A 57 -20.21 6.01 26.65
N THR A 58 -19.59 4.83 26.77
CA THR A 58 -18.27 4.55 26.20
C THR A 58 -18.46 3.67 24.97
N VAL A 59 -17.98 4.14 23.82
CA VAL A 59 -17.94 3.37 22.57
C VAL A 59 -16.53 2.82 22.42
N LYS A 60 -16.40 1.51 22.26
CA LYS A 60 -15.14 0.84 21.95
C LYS A 60 -15.15 0.44 20.48
N SER A 61 -14.07 0.72 19.77
CA SER A 61 -13.83 0.27 18.41
C SER A 61 -12.44 -0.36 18.32
N SER A 62 -12.24 -1.17 17.29
CA SER A 62 -10.93 -1.69 16.94
C SER A 62 -10.72 -1.49 15.45
N GLU A 63 -9.60 -0.91 15.07
CA GLU A 63 -9.17 -0.76 13.69
C GLU A 63 -8.07 -1.78 13.42
N LYS A 64 -8.14 -2.43 12.27
CA LYS A 64 -7.06 -3.29 11.78
C LYS A 64 -6.23 -2.44 10.83
N ILE A 65 -5.00 -2.14 11.20
CA ILE A 65 -4.01 -1.49 10.33
C ILE A 65 -3.26 -2.59 9.59
N ILE A 66 -2.96 -2.34 8.34
CA ILE A 66 -2.12 -3.20 7.50
C ILE A 66 -0.91 -2.35 7.14
N GLU A 67 0.29 -2.77 7.52
CA GLU A 67 1.53 -2.15 7.02
C GLU A 67 2.20 -3.02 5.96
N VAL A 68 2.89 -2.36 5.04
CA VAL A 68 3.75 -2.97 4.04
C VAL A 68 4.99 -2.11 3.90
N VAL A 69 6.16 -2.68 4.20
CA VAL A 69 7.43 -2.03 3.91
C VAL A 69 7.75 -2.13 2.42
N VAL A 70 7.89 -0.99 1.75
CA VAL A 70 8.37 -0.89 0.37
C VAL A 70 9.86 -0.56 0.41
N ARG A 71 10.68 -1.48 -0.10
CA ARG A 71 12.13 -1.29 -0.16
C ARG A 71 12.53 -0.62 -1.46
N VAL A 72 13.12 0.56 -1.36
CA VAL A 72 13.66 1.33 -2.49
C VAL A 72 15.15 1.54 -2.25
N LYS A 73 15.98 0.65 -2.83
CA LYS A 73 17.45 0.62 -2.82
C LYS A 73 18.16 1.63 -1.89
N GLY A 74 18.07 1.40 -0.57
CA GLY A 74 18.70 2.24 0.46
C GLY A 74 17.71 2.93 1.41
N CYS A 75 16.44 2.95 1.05
CA CYS A 75 15.35 3.49 1.85
C CYS A 75 14.20 2.49 2.00
N ASP A 76 13.67 2.43 3.22
CA ASP A 76 12.48 1.65 3.53
C ASP A 76 11.33 2.62 3.79
N LEU A 77 10.24 2.45 3.06
CA LEU A 77 9.01 3.22 3.18
C LEU A 77 7.94 2.30 3.79
N GLU A 78 7.58 2.50 5.05
CA GLU A 78 6.49 1.75 5.66
C GLU A 78 5.16 2.40 5.28
N MET A 79 4.40 1.72 4.42
CA MET A 79 3.10 2.17 3.99
C MET A 79 2.03 1.50 4.83
N ALA A 80 1.12 2.26 5.41
CA ALA A 80 0.04 1.73 6.24
C ALA A 80 -1.33 2.12 5.71
N LYS A 81 -2.32 1.27 5.99
CA LYS A 81 -3.74 1.59 5.74
C LYS A 81 -4.69 0.92 6.73
N VAL A 82 -5.87 1.51 6.89
CA VAL A 82 -6.98 0.85 7.58
C VAL A 82 -7.58 -0.22 6.67
N SER A 83 -7.69 -1.44 7.20
CA SER A 83 -8.27 -2.60 6.52
C SER A 83 -9.70 -2.31 6.03
N GLY A 84 -9.95 -2.55 4.75
CA GLY A 84 -11.25 -2.31 4.13
C GLY A 84 -11.54 -0.86 3.74
N GLN A 85 -10.62 0.08 4.02
CA GLN A 85 -10.72 1.46 3.56
C GLN A 85 -9.86 1.71 2.31
N SER A 86 -10.22 2.75 1.56
CA SER A 86 -9.45 3.26 0.42
C SER A 86 -8.33 4.18 0.89
N GLY A 87 -7.21 4.19 0.16
CA GLY A 87 -6.06 5.03 0.47
C GLY A 87 -5.11 4.38 1.49
N TYR A 88 -3.95 5.02 1.63
CA TYR A 88 -2.87 4.64 2.52
C TYR A 88 -2.06 5.89 2.89
N TRP A 89 -1.18 5.75 3.86
CA TRP A 89 -0.20 6.76 4.22
C TRP A 89 1.20 6.15 4.35
N LEU A 90 2.23 6.99 4.28
CA LEU A 90 3.56 6.66 4.75
C LEU A 90 3.57 6.83 6.26
N ASP A 91 3.72 5.73 6.98
CA ASP A 91 3.77 5.70 8.43
C ASP A 91 5.18 6.09 8.87
N GLU A 92 6.17 5.30 8.44
CA GLU A 92 7.57 5.49 8.76
C GLU A 92 8.45 5.55 7.50
N LEU A 93 9.49 6.37 7.56
CA LEU A 93 10.54 6.43 6.54
C LEU A 93 11.88 6.13 7.21
N HIS A 94 12.58 5.12 6.70
CA HIS A 94 13.94 4.84 7.13
C HIS A 94 14.93 5.14 6.02
N VAL A 95 15.88 6.03 6.30
CA VAL A 95 17.02 6.34 5.43
C VAL A 95 18.23 5.59 5.96
N ASN A 96 18.74 4.61 5.20
CA ASN A 96 19.83 3.73 5.63
C ASN A 96 19.55 3.04 6.99
N GLY A 97 18.28 2.64 7.23
CA GLY A 97 17.86 1.97 8.46
C GLY A 97 17.72 2.89 9.68
N GLN A 98 17.68 4.21 9.49
CA GLN A 98 17.42 5.18 10.54
C GLN A 98 16.23 6.05 10.17
N GLU A 99 15.33 6.27 11.12
CA GLU A 99 14.27 7.27 10.97
C GLU A 99 14.92 8.67 11.00
N PRO A 100 14.76 9.49 9.95
CA PRO A 100 15.37 10.81 9.90
C PRO A 100 14.58 11.81 10.76
N ASP A 101 15.28 12.65 11.53
CA ASP A 101 14.65 13.81 12.17
C ASP A 101 14.20 14.81 11.09
N TRP A 102 12.89 14.92 10.89
CA TRP A 102 12.34 15.66 9.76
C TRP A 102 11.09 16.49 10.09
N PRO A 103 11.27 17.73 10.57
CA PRO A 103 10.18 18.58 11.05
C PRO A 103 9.12 18.98 10.02
N GLY A 104 9.40 18.83 8.71
CA GLY A 104 8.50 19.23 7.63
C GLY A 104 7.59 18.12 7.11
N TYR A 105 7.81 16.87 7.54
CA TYR A 105 7.15 15.69 7.02
C TYR A 105 6.83 14.79 8.20
N PRO A 106 5.72 15.07 8.89
CA PRO A 106 5.30 14.27 10.02
C PRO A 106 4.98 12.85 9.56
N GLU A 107 4.95 11.93 10.52
CA GLU A 107 4.31 10.62 10.37
C GLU A 107 2.95 10.77 9.68
N ASN A 108 2.52 9.74 8.97
CA ASN A 108 1.20 9.64 8.34
C ASN A 108 0.96 10.50 7.08
N LEU A 109 1.97 10.70 6.22
CA LEU A 109 1.78 11.39 4.93
C LEU A 109 0.79 10.64 4.05
N LYS A 110 -0.30 11.28 3.63
CA LYS A 110 -1.28 10.66 2.73
C LYS A 110 -0.69 10.41 1.35
N ARG A 111 -1.27 9.46 0.60
CA ARG A 111 -0.85 9.09 -0.76
C ARG A 111 -0.34 10.26 -1.61
N ASP A 112 -1.11 11.34 -1.76
CA ASP A 112 -0.71 12.45 -2.62
C ASP A 112 0.51 13.21 -2.09
N GLN A 113 0.66 13.30 -0.77
CA GLN A 113 1.83 13.87 -0.12
C GLN A 113 3.05 12.96 -0.29
N VAL A 114 2.86 11.64 -0.24
CA VAL A 114 3.91 10.66 -0.55
C VAL A 114 4.33 10.80 -2.01
N VAL A 115 3.39 10.78 -2.96
CA VAL A 115 3.69 10.95 -4.39
C VAL A 115 4.43 12.27 -4.63
N LYS A 116 3.97 13.36 -4.00
CA LYS A 116 4.65 14.66 -4.07
C LYS A 116 6.07 14.60 -3.50
N LEU A 117 6.23 14.03 -2.31
CA LEU A 117 7.54 13.79 -1.70
C LEU A 117 8.46 13.00 -2.65
N LEU A 118 7.98 11.96 -3.30
CA LEU A 118 8.83 11.13 -4.15
C LEU A 118 9.16 11.80 -5.50
N ALA A 119 8.30 12.71 -5.99
CA ALA A 119 8.40 13.25 -7.35
C ALA A 119 8.94 14.68 -7.45
N ASP A 120 8.80 15.52 -6.41
CA ASP A 120 9.14 16.94 -6.49
C ASP A 120 10.53 17.28 -5.90
N ASN A 121 10.98 18.53 -6.13
CA ASN A 121 12.25 19.06 -5.58
C ASN A 121 12.07 19.71 -4.19
N SER A 122 11.03 19.36 -3.45
CA SER A 122 10.87 19.86 -2.07
C SER A 122 12.01 19.38 -1.17
N SER A 123 12.24 20.09 -0.06
CA SER A 123 13.25 19.72 0.94
C SER A 123 13.00 18.28 1.41
N LYS A 124 14.00 17.41 1.27
CA LYS A 124 13.99 16.00 1.67
C LYS A 124 14.69 15.84 3.02
N PRO A 125 14.45 14.74 3.77
CA PRO A 125 15.27 14.47 4.94
C PRO A 125 16.70 14.18 4.50
N THR A 126 17.64 14.41 5.41
CA THR A 126 19.06 14.14 5.18
C THR A 126 19.26 12.70 4.70
N GLY A 127 20.03 12.53 3.63
CA GLY A 127 20.34 11.22 3.06
C GLY A 127 19.26 10.63 2.15
N PHE A 128 18.06 11.22 2.09
CA PHE A 128 16.97 10.68 1.29
C PHE A 128 17.27 10.65 -0.21
N THR A 129 17.77 11.73 -0.79
CA THR A 129 18.11 11.74 -2.22
C THR A 129 19.25 10.77 -2.56
N ALA A 130 20.09 10.43 -1.58
CA ALA A 130 21.14 9.43 -1.75
C ALA A 130 20.60 7.99 -1.66
N CYS A 131 19.54 7.76 -0.86
CA CYS A 131 18.92 6.45 -0.67
C CYS A 131 17.79 6.15 -1.67
N TYR A 132 16.97 7.14 -2.01
CA TYR A 132 15.75 6.95 -2.78
C TYR A 132 16.10 7.05 -4.25
N LYS A 133 16.48 5.90 -4.81
CA LYS A 133 16.92 5.75 -6.20
C LYS A 133 16.00 4.82 -6.97
N PRO A 134 14.76 5.23 -7.28
CA PRO A 134 13.76 4.36 -7.87
C PRO A 134 14.13 3.83 -9.27
N ASN A 135 15.06 4.51 -9.96
CA ASN A 135 15.49 4.17 -11.31
C ASN A 135 16.88 3.50 -11.37
N GLU A 136 17.57 3.35 -10.24
CA GLU A 136 18.87 2.66 -10.20
C GLU A 136 18.64 1.22 -9.70
N ALA A 137 18.70 0.25 -10.62
CA ALA A 137 18.67 -1.19 -10.31
C ALA A 137 19.96 -1.60 -9.57
#